data_AF-A0A7V8AEX8-F1
#
_entry.id   AF-A0A7V8AEX8-F1
#
_cell.length_a   1.000
_cell.length_b   1.000
_cell.length_c   1.000
_cell.angle_alpha   90.00
_cell.angle_beta   90.00
_cell.angle_gamma   90.00
#
_symmetry.space_group_name_H-M   'P 1'
#
loop_
_entity.id
_entity.type
_entity.pdbx_description
1 polymer ?
#
loop_
_entity_poly.entity_id
_entity_poly.type
_entity_poly.pdbx_seq_one_letter_code
_entity_poly.pdbx_strand_id
1 'polypeptide(L)'
;MAPFTEVISQGIALVENAVKKKKFRRAVLEAQRPLTGILDVLIADSDDLQDIFIQELERAQDPYRKQVDSCGSRFQRRLKEFRLTDGLEALLARHNQIRTRMRRSGVKQITYQPTGSVADPTSADMEAMTLLVDQAELNVINYNYVEGKILAQISVFEEYRNVLGVTKQAFMALPAAINAAQFAATNSFIKQARDLRKAILKLQEAK
;
A
#
# COMPACT_ATOMS: atom_id res chain seq x y z
N MET A 1 -9.90 -55.11 -36.36
CA MET A 1 -8.96 -55.52 -35.29
C MET A 1 -8.21 -54.35 -34.62
N ALA A 2 -8.70 -53.10 -34.67
CA ALA A 2 -7.98 -51.94 -34.10
C ALA A 2 -8.61 -51.17 -32.91
N PRO A 3 -9.67 -51.60 -32.20
CA PRO A 3 -10.25 -50.78 -31.12
C PRO A 3 -9.50 -50.90 -29.77
N PHE A 4 -8.75 -51.98 -29.52
CA PHE A 4 -8.10 -52.20 -28.22
C PHE A 4 -6.76 -51.46 -28.07
N THR A 5 -6.02 -51.28 -29.17
CA THR A 5 -4.72 -50.60 -29.16
C THR A 5 -4.84 -49.12 -28.82
N GLU A 6 -5.92 -48.47 -29.27
CA GLU A 6 -6.22 -47.07 -29.01
C GLU A 6 -6.68 -46.83 -27.55
N VAL A 7 -7.42 -47.79 -26.97
CA VAL A 7 -7.82 -47.75 -25.55
C VAL A 7 -6.62 -48.00 -24.63
N ILE A 8 -5.73 -48.92 -25.02
CA ILE A 8 -4.50 -49.22 -24.26
C ILE A 8 -3.52 -48.04 -24.34
N SER A 9 -3.36 -47.41 -25.52
CA SER A 9 -2.51 -46.22 -25.65
C SER A 9 -3.07 -45.02 -24.86
N GLN A 10 -4.39 -44.82 -24.85
CA GLN A 10 -5.04 -43.84 -23.98
C GLN A 10 -4.86 -44.17 -22.49
N GLY A 11 -4.95 -45.45 -22.11
CA GLY A 11 -4.69 -45.91 -20.74
C GLY A 11 -3.25 -45.66 -20.29
N ILE A 12 -2.27 -45.97 -21.14
CA ILE A 12 -0.85 -45.71 -20.89
C ILE A 12 -0.60 -44.20 -20.75
N ALA A 13 -1.15 -43.38 -21.66
CA ALA A 13 -1.04 -41.92 -21.60
C ALA A 13 -1.68 -41.33 -20.32
N LEU A 14 -2.80 -41.91 -19.85
CA LEU A 14 -3.44 -41.54 -18.59
C LEU A 14 -2.60 -41.92 -17.38
N VAL A 15 -2.01 -43.12 -17.35
CA VAL A 15 -1.12 -43.56 -16.28
C VAL A 15 0.15 -42.71 -16.25
N GLU A 16 0.77 -42.44 -17.40
CA GLU A 16 1.92 -41.52 -17.48
C GLU A 16 1.56 -40.11 -16.99
N ASN A 17 0.40 -39.58 -17.40
CA ASN A 17 -0.07 -38.28 -16.93
C ASN A 17 -0.36 -38.29 -15.42
N ALA A 18 -0.92 -39.38 -14.87
CA ALA A 18 -1.16 -39.52 -13.45
C ALA A 18 0.17 -39.58 -12.66
N VAL A 19 1.17 -40.29 -13.17
CA VAL A 19 2.53 -40.37 -12.58
C VAL A 19 3.23 -39.01 -12.65
N LYS A 20 3.21 -38.32 -13.79
CA LYS A 20 3.77 -36.96 -13.95
C LYS A 20 3.08 -35.97 -12.99
N LYS A 21 1.74 -35.99 -12.89
CA LYS A 21 0.97 -35.17 -11.95
C LYS A 21 1.26 -35.49 -10.49
N LYS A 22 1.48 -36.77 -10.13
CA LYS A 22 1.87 -37.18 -8.76
C LYS A 22 3.26 -36.66 -8.39
N LYS A 23 4.23 -36.76 -9.30
CA LYS A 23 5.58 -36.20 -9.13
C LYS A 23 5.52 -34.66 -8.98
N PHE A 24 4.75 -34.00 -9.85
CA PHE A 24 4.53 -32.55 -9.78
C PHE A 24 3.90 -32.13 -8.45
N ARG A 25 2.85 -32.81 -7.98
CA ARG A 25 2.21 -32.53 -6.69
C ARG A 25 3.19 -32.66 -5.51
N ARG A 26 4.03 -33.71 -5.54
CA ARG A 26 5.03 -33.91 -4.49
C ARG A 26 6.05 -32.77 -4.48
N ALA A 27 6.55 -32.37 -5.65
CA ALA A 27 7.42 -31.20 -5.79
C ALA A 27 6.74 -29.90 -5.31
N VAL A 28 5.45 -29.70 -5.62
CA VAL A 28 4.67 -28.55 -5.14
C VAL A 28 4.56 -28.56 -3.62
N LEU A 29 4.23 -29.69 -2.98
CA LEU A 29 4.10 -29.79 -1.53
C LEU A 29 5.45 -29.60 -0.81
N GLU A 30 6.53 -30.15 -1.37
CA GLU A 30 7.89 -30.01 -0.84
C GLU A 30 8.39 -28.55 -0.97
N ALA A 31 8.05 -27.86 -2.06
CA ALA A 31 8.41 -26.45 -2.28
C ALA A 31 7.49 -25.46 -1.54
N GLN A 32 6.25 -25.85 -1.22
CA GLN A 32 5.25 -24.94 -0.65
C GLN A 32 5.72 -24.35 0.69
N ARG A 33 6.17 -25.20 1.62
CA ARG A 33 6.58 -24.77 2.96
C ARG A 33 7.74 -23.75 2.95
N PRO A 34 8.87 -23.99 2.25
CA PRO A 34 9.94 -23.00 2.18
C PRO A 34 9.49 -21.72 1.45
N LEU A 35 8.69 -21.81 0.38
CA LEU A 35 8.20 -20.64 -0.33
C LEU A 35 7.26 -19.77 0.52
N THR A 36 6.34 -20.38 1.28
CA THR A 36 5.51 -19.62 2.22
C THR A 36 6.32 -19.00 3.36
N GLY A 37 7.38 -19.68 3.82
CA GLY A 37 8.29 -19.13 4.83
C GLY A 37 9.07 -17.92 4.32
N ILE A 38 9.54 -17.95 3.07
CA ILE A 38 10.18 -16.79 2.43
C ILE A 38 9.19 -15.62 2.32
N LEU A 39 7.96 -15.88 1.90
CA LEU A 39 6.93 -14.83 1.80
C LEU A 39 6.60 -14.21 3.17
N ASP A 40 6.60 -15.00 4.24
CA ASP A 40 6.40 -14.48 5.60
C ASP A 40 7.54 -13.58 6.06
N VAL A 41 8.80 -13.94 5.76
CA VAL A 41 9.95 -13.08 6.03
C VAL A 41 9.85 -11.79 5.23
N LEU A 42 9.53 -11.85 3.94
CA LEU A 42 9.41 -10.64 3.10
C LEU A 42 8.27 -9.71 3.56
N ILE A 43 7.17 -10.26 4.09
CA ILE A 43 6.10 -9.46 4.69
C ILE A 43 6.59 -8.78 5.97
N ALA A 44 7.28 -9.50 6.85
CA ALA A 44 7.82 -8.92 8.08
C ALA A 44 8.89 -7.84 7.81
N ASP A 45 9.82 -8.13 6.89
CA ASP A 45 10.86 -7.17 6.47
C ASP A 45 10.23 -5.92 5.84
N SER A 46 9.08 -6.04 5.18
CA SER A 46 8.35 -4.88 4.63
C SER A 46 7.85 -3.93 5.72
N ASP A 47 7.46 -4.43 6.88
CA ASP A 47 7.00 -3.60 8.00
C ASP A 47 8.19 -2.86 8.61
N ASP A 48 9.30 -3.57 8.86
CA ASP A 48 10.54 -2.99 9.38
C ASP A 48 11.10 -1.91 8.43
N LEU A 49 11.12 -2.19 7.13
CA LEU A 49 11.56 -1.21 6.12
C LEU A 49 10.64 0.01 6.08
N GLN A 50 9.33 -0.20 6.12
CA GLN A 50 8.37 0.90 6.15
C GLN A 50 8.62 1.80 7.37
N ASP A 51 8.81 1.22 8.55
CA ASP A 51 9.05 1.99 9.77
C ASP A 51 10.33 2.82 9.67
N ILE A 52 11.42 2.24 9.14
CA ILE A 52 12.69 2.97 8.94
C ILE A 52 12.50 4.15 7.98
N PHE A 53 11.85 3.91 6.83
CA PHE A 53 11.62 4.95 5.82
C PHE A 53 10.72 6.08 6.33
N ILE A 54 9.63 5.73 7.05
CA ILE A 54 8.74 6.73 7.63
C ILE A 54 9.49 7.57 8.66
N GLN A 55 10.26 6.94 9.57
CA GLN A 55 11.04 7.68 10.55
C GLN A 55 12.05 8.65 9.91
N GLU A 56 12.71 8.25 8.82
CA GLU A 56 13.64 9.13 8.11
C GLU A 56 12.91 10.32 7.46
N LEU A 57 11.77 10.07 6.84
CA LEU A 57 10.96 11.13 6.23
C LEU A 57 10.36 12.08 7.28
N GLU A 58 9.89 11.56 8.41
CA GLU A 58 9.43 12.39 9.54
C GLU A 58 10.56 13.26 10.10
N ARG A 59 11.78 12.71 10.23
CA ARG A 59 12.96 13.51 10.60
C ARG A 59 13.27 14.61 9.58
N ALA A 60 13.06 14.36 8.30
CA ALA A 60 13.20 15.38 7.26
C ALA A 60 12.09 16.44 7.30
N GLN A 61 10.90 16.08 7.81
CA GLN A 61 9.76 16.98 7.95
C GLN A 61 9.87 17.92 9.16
N ASP A 62 10.46 17.43 10.25
CA ASP A 62 10.59 18.12 11.55
C ASP A 62 11.16 19.55 11.50
N PRO A 63 12.21 19.85 10.71
CA PRO A 63 12.73 21.20 10.58
C PRO A 63 11.69 22.19 10.07
N TYR A 64 10.89 21.83 9.07
CA TYR A 64 9.86 22.70 8.52
C TYR A 64 8.77 22.99 9.55
N ARG A 65 8.39 21.97 10.33
CA ARG A 65 7.48 22.13 11.46
C ARG A 65 7.99 23.15 12.48
N LYS A 66 9.24 23.00 12.92
CA LYS A 66 9.86 23.94 13.87
C LYS A 66 9.94 25.36 13.30
N GLN A 67 10.21 25.49 12.01
CA GLN A 67 10.28 26.80 11.35
C GLN A 67 8.92 27.48 11.24
N VAL A 68 7.82 26.76 10.94
CA VAL A 68 6.47 27.36 10.94
C VAL A 68 6.09 27.85 12.33
N ASP A 69 6.35 27.05 13.37
CA ASP A 69 6.06 27.43 14.76
C ASP A 69 6.91 28.63 15.21
N SER A 70 8.18 28.70 14.77
CA SER A 70 9.08 29.84 14.98
C SER A 70 8.59 31.12 14.28
N CYS A 71 8.21 31.03 13.00
CA CYS A 71 7.64 32.16 12.26
C CYS A 71 6.37 32.68 12.94
N GLY A 72 5.46 31.78 13.33
CA GLY A 72 4.23 32.15 14.03
C GLY A 72 4.50 32.86 15.36
N SER A 73 5.46 32.37 16.13
CA SER A 73 5.85 32.98 17.42
C SER A 73 6.47 34.37 17.24
N ARG A 74 7.33 34.53 16.22
CA ARG A 74 7.96 35.82 15.87
C ARG A 74 6.94 36.82 15.34
N PHE A 75 6.02 36.37 14.49
CA PHE A 75 4.92 37.18 13.97
C PHE A 75 4.01 37.63 15.10
N GLN A 76 3.58 36.71 15.98
CA GLN A 76 2.76 37.05 17.13
C GLN A 76 3.45 38.06 18.04
N ARG A 77 4.76 37.93 18.29
CA ARG A 77 5.49 38.89 19.12
C ARG A 77 5.46 40.30 18.53
N ARG A 78 5.82 40.44 17.25
CA ARG A 78 5.79 41.73 16.54
C ARG A 78 4.39 42.31 16.43
N LEU A 79 3.39 41.47 16.22
CA LEU A 79 1.99 41.88 16.13
C LEU A 79 1.52 42.61 17.41
N LYS A 80 2.10 42.34 18.58
CA LYS A 80 1.74 43.02 19.84
C LYS A 80 2.28 44.43 19.97
N GLU A 81 3.30 44.77 19.17
CA GLU A 81 4.01 46.06 19.21
C GLU A 81 3.29 47.12 18.35
N PHE A 82 2.45 46.68 17.41
CA PHE A 82 1.81 47.55 16.43
C PHE A 82 0.30 47.64 16.59
N ARG A 83 -0.25 48.79 16.21
CA ARG A 83 -1.68 48.98 16.04
C ARG A 83 -2.17 48.11 14.88
N LEU A 84 -3.30 47.43 15.08
CA LEU A 84 -3.94 46.65 14.01
C LEU A 84 -4.44 47.59 12.91
N THR A 85 -3.81 47.51 11.74
CA THR A 85 -4.23 48.15 10.49
C THR A 85 -4.81 47.10 9.55
N ASP A 86 -5.55 47.51 8.53
CA ASP A 86 -6.13 46.60 7.51
C ASP A 86 -5.07 45.67 6.89
N GLY A 87 -3.86 46.20 6.65
CA GLY A 87 -2.72 45.43 6.14
C GLY A 87 -2.24 44.36 7.13
N LEU A 88 -2.11 44.69 8.42
CA LEU A 88 -1.72 43.73 9.46
C LEU A 88 -2.81 42.68 9.71
N GLU A 89 -4.08 43.08 9.63
CA GLU A 89 -5.22 42.17 9.74
C GLU A 89 -5.24 41.16 8.58
N ALA A 90 -4.99 41.62 7.35
CA ALA A 90 -4.84 40.75 6.19
C ALA A 90 -3.66 39.77 6.34
N LEU A 91 -2.50 40.24 6.83
CA LEU A 91 -1.34 39.39 7.09
C LEU A 91 -1.61 38.37 8.20
N LEU A 92 -2.29 38.77 9.28
CA LEU A 92 -2.69 37.88 10.37
C LEU A 92 -3.63 36.78 9.86
N ALA A 93 -4.65 37.15 9.08
CA ALA A 93 -5.58 36.20 8.49
C ALA A 93 -4.85 35.22 7.55
N ARG A 94 -4.00 35.73 6.65
CA ARG A 94 -3.17 34.91 5.75
C ARG A 94 -2.28 33.95 6.54
N HIS A 95 -1.60 34.42 7.58
CA HIS A 95 -0.72 33.58 8.38
C HIS A 95 -1.48 32.45 9.08
N ASN A 96 -2.65 32.74 9.65
CA ASN A 96 -3.49 31.72 10.27
C ASN A 96 -3.98 30.69 9.25
N GLN A 97 -4.39 31.12 8.05
CA GLN A 97 -4.76 30.21 6.96
C GLN A 97 -3.60 29.34 6.50
N ILE A 98 -2.38 29.88 6.39
CA ILE A 98 -1.19 29.08 6.04
C ILE A 98 -0.95 28.00 7.09
N ARG A 99 -1.04 28.33 8.37
CA ARG A 99 -0.80 27.38 9.47
C ARG A 99 -1.85 26.26 9.52
N THR A 100 -3.10 26.53 9.15
CA THR A 100 -4.13 25.47 9.09
C THR A 100 -3.91 24.48 7.94
N ARG A 101 -3.21 24.89 6.86
CA ARG A 101 -2.87 23.98 5.74
C ARG A 101 -1.94 22.84 6.12
N MET A 102 -1.22 22.92 7.25
CA MET A 102 -0.44 21.78 7.78
C MET A 102 -1.33 20.64 8.32
N ARG A 103 -2.65 20.85 8.45
CA ARG A 103 -3.64 19.84 8.93
C ARG A 103 -3.27 19.17 10.28
N ARG A 104 -2.41 19.81 11.08
CA ARG A 104 -1.98 19.31 12.39
C ARG A 104 -3.04 19.61 13.45
N SER A 105 -3.27 18.63 14.33
CA SER A 105 -4.09 18.84 15.52
C SER A 105 -3.43 19.86 16.47
N GLY A 106 -4.22 20.74 17.07
CA GLY A 106 -3.75 21.68 18.09
C GLY A 106 -3.05 22.95 17.60
N VAL A 107 -3.07 23.25 16.30
CA VAL A 107 -2.57 24.54 15.77
C VAL A 107 -3.49 25.67 16.26
N LYS A 108 -3.07 26.36 17.33
CA LYS A 108 -3.78 27.53 17.85
C LYS A 108 -3.63 28.71 16.89
N GLN A 109 -4.73 29.35 16.55
CA GLN A 109 -4.72 30.61 15.80
C GLN A 109 -3.97 31.68 16.60
N ILE A 110 -3.19 32.49 15.90
CA ILE A 110 -2.65 33.71 16.46
C ILE A 110 -3.81 34.69 16.59
N THR A 111 -4.00 35.24 17.78
CA THR A 111 -4.97 36.28 18.07
C THR A 111 -4.24 37.59 18.32
N TYR A 112 -4.82 38.69 17.85
CA TYR A 112 -4.32 40.02 18.13
C TYR A 112 -4.55 40.34 19.61
N GLN A 113 -3.45 40.56 20.35
CA GLN A 113 -3.46 40.89 21.78
C GLN A 113 -2.35 41.93 22.05
N PRO A 114 -2.62 43.22 21.80
CA PRO A 114 -1.62 44.27 21.92
C PRO A 114 -1.17 44.44 23.36
N THR A 115 0.08 44.86 23.55
CA THR A 115 0.63 45.18 24.87
C THR A 115 0.79 46.69 25.01
N GLY A 116 -0.04 47.31 25.84
CA GLY A 116 0.12 48.72 26.21
C GLY A 116 -0.04 49.71 25.05
N SER A 117 0.79 50.75 25.04
CA SER A 117 0.82 51.75 23.97
C SER A 117 1.47 51.16 22.72
N VAL A 118 0.66 50.98 21.67
CA VAL A 118 1.08 50.44 20.38
C VAL A 118 1.42 51.57 19.40
N ALA A 119 2.43 51.34 18.57
CA ALA A 119 2.83 52.28 17.51
C ALA A 119 2.13 51.92 16.18
N ASP A 120 1.97 52.90 15.29
CA ASP A 120 1.59 52.59 13.92
C ASP A 120 2.79 51.90 13.21
N PRO A 121 2.57 50.80 12.48
CA PRO A 121 3.64 50.07 11.81
C PRO A 121 4.24 50.92 10.68
N THR A 122 5.57 50.93 10.58
CA THR A 122 6.26 51.53 9.43
C THR A 122 6.22 50.60 8.22
N SER A 123 6.57 51.10 7.04
CA SER A 123 6.70 50.26 5.84
C SER A 123 7.69 49.11 6.04
N ALA A 124 8.81 49.37 6.72
CA ALA A 124 9.81 48.34 7.04
C ALA A 124 9.27 47.27 7.99
N ASP A 125 8.39 47.64 8.93
CA ASP A 125 7.73 46.68 9.82
C ASP A 125 6.76 45.80 9.05
N MET A 126 5.99 46.39 8.15
CA MET A 126 5.07 45.65 7.27
C MET A 126 5.82 44.67 6.35
N GLU A 127 6.96 45.08 5.78
CA GLU A 127 7.82 44.20 4.98
C GLU A 127 8.37 43.05 5.82
N ALA A 128 8.88 43.34 7.03
CA ALA A 128 9.39 42.30 7.92
C ALA A 128 8.30 41.32 8.37
N MET A 129 7.07 41.78 8.60
CA MET A 129 5.92 40.93 8.88
C MET A 129 5.54 40.09 7.67
N THR A 130 5.57 40.66 6.46
CA THR A 130 5.31 39.94 5.21
C THR A 130 6.32 38.82 4.99
N LEU A 131 7.62 39.09 5.20
CA LEU A 131 8.68 38.08 5.10
C LEU A 131 8.47 36.90 6.07
N LEU A 132 7.96 37.15 7.29
CA LEU A 132 7.63 36.06 8.23
C LEU A 132 6.49 35.18 7.72
N VAL A 133 5.46 35.79 7.11
CA VAL A 133 4.32 35.06 6.53
C VAL A 133 4.75 34.27 5.30
N ASP A 134 5.54 34.86 4.41
CA ASP A 134 6.04 34.18 3.20
C ASP A 134 6.97 33.02 3.55
N GLN A 135 7.85 33.22 4.53
CA GLN A 135 8.72 32.16 5.04
C GLN A 135 7.89 31.04 5.67
N ALA A 136 6.82 31.36 6.41
CA ALA A 136 5.91 30.35 6.93
C ALA A 136 5.21 29.58 5.80
N GLU A 137 4.76 30.26 4.73
CA GLU A 137 4.13 29.62 3.58
C GLU A 137 5.08 28.63 2.89
N LEU A 138 6.32 29.05 2.63
CA LEU A 138 7.33 28.18 2.02
C LEU A 138 7.63 26.96 2.89
N ASN A 139 7.72 27.14 4.21
CA ASN A 139 7.91 26.01 5.13
C ASN A 139 6.70 25.07 5.16
N VAL A 140 5.47 25.58 5.07
CA VAL A 140 4.26 24.74 4.97
C VAL A 140 4.23 23.96 3.65
N ILE A 141 4.60 24.57 2.53
CA ILE A 141 4.71 23.89 1.23
C ILE A 141 5.69 22.71 1.33
N ASN A 142 6.89 22.96 1.90
CA ASN A 142 7.89 21.91 2.06
C ASN A 142 7.45 20.82 3.05
N TYR A 143 6.79 21.19 4.15
CA TYR A 143 6.22 20.23 5.09
C TYR A 143 5.21 19.30 4.41
N ASN A 144 4.26 19.88 3.66
CA ASN A 144 3.22 19.13 2.94
C ASN A 144 3.82 18.27 1.80
N TYR A 145 4.90 18.73 1.18
CA TYR A 145 5.63 17.94 0.18
C TYR A 145 6.23 16.67 0.80
N VAL A 146 6.86 16.78 1.97
CA VAL A 146 7.37 15.61 2.70
C VAL A 146 6.23 14.72 3.20
N GLU A 147 5.13 15.30 3.68
CA GLU A 147 3.93 14.54 4.07
C GLU A 147 3.39 13.70 2.89
N GLY A 148 3.32 14.31 1.70
CA GLY A 148 2.93 13.59 0.48
C GLY A 148 3.85 12.41 0.15
N LYS A 149 5.16 12.54 0.39
CA LYS A 149 6.11 11.42 0.24
C LYS A 149 5.86 10.31 1.25
N ILE A 150 5.58 10.66 2.51
CA ILE A 150 5.26 9.68 3.56
C ILE A 150 4.02 8.87 3.15
N LEU A 151 2.94 9.55 2.75
CA LEU A 151 1.70 8.89 2.33
C LEU A 151 1.90 8.02 1.08
N ALA A 152 2.66 8.49 0.09
CA ALA A 152 3.00 7.70 -1.09
C ALA A 152 3.80 6.44 -0.71
N GLN A 153 4.76 6.56 0.21
CA GLN A 153 5.57 5.44 0.65
C GLN A 153 4.74 4.39 1.41
N ILE A 154 3.81 4.83 2.28
CA ILE A 154 2.85 3.95 2.96
C ILE A 154 2.05 3.15 1.93
N SER A 155 1.50 3.82 0.91
CA SER A 155 0.71 3.18 -0.14
C SER A 155 1.51 2.12 -0.92
N VAL A 156 2.79 2.38 -1.21
CA VAL A 156 3.66 1.41 -1.93
C VAL A 156 3.91 0.17 -1.07
N PHE A 157 4.20 0.33 0.22
CA PHE A 157 4.40 -0.81 1.12
C PHE A 157 3.11 -1.61 1.37
N GLU A 158 1.95 -0.93 1.44
CA GLU A 158 0.66 -1.61 1.50
C GLU A 158 0.38 -2.46 0.25
N GLU A 159 0.65 -1.92 -0.94
CA GLU A 159 0.49 -2.67 -2.19
C GLU A 159 1.47 -3.87 -2.24
N TYR A 160 2.73 -3.65 -1.86
CA TYR A 160 3.73 -4.72 -1.80
C TYR A 160 3.30 -5.87 -0.89
N ARG A 161 2.86 -5.57 0.34
CA ARG A 161 2.35 -6.59 1.26
C ARG A 161 1.11 -7.30 0.72
N ASN A 162 0.19 -6.58 0.09
CA ASN A 162 -0.98 -7.19 -0.53
C ASN A 162 -0.59 -8.19 -1.62
N VAL A 163 0.36 -7.83 -2.49
CA VAL A 163 0.89 -8.75 -3.52
C VAL A 163 1.52 -9.99 -2.89
N LEU A 164 2.36 -9.83 -1.86
CA LEU A 164 2.97 -10.95 -1.14
C LEU A 164 1.92 -11.84 -0.47
N GLY A 165 0.92 -11.24 0.18
CA GLY A 165 -0.17 -11.95 0.85
C GLY A 165 -1.04 -12.74 -0.14
N VAL A 166 -1.43 -12.14 -1.25
CA VAL A 166 -2.16 -12.82 -2.34
C VAL A 166 -1.32 -13.96 -2.92
N THR A 167 -0.03 -13.73 -3.14
CA THR A 167 0.91 -14.76 -3.65
C THR A 167 1.00 -15.94 -2.68
N LYS A 168 1.12 -15.66 -1.37
CA LYS A 168 1.12 -16.69 -0.33
C LYS A 168 -0.17 -17.51 -0.35
N GLN A 169 -1.33 -16.84 -0.40
CA GLN A 169 -2.63 -17.52 -0.48
C GLN A 169 -2.76 -18.39 -1.73
N ALA A 170 -2.29 -17.92 -2.88
CA ALA A 170 -2.29 -18.69 -4.12
C ALA A 170 -1.42 -19.96 -4.01
N PHE A 171 -0.23 -19.86 -3.42
CA PHE A 171 0.61 -21.02 -3.14
C PHE A 171 -0.04 -21.98 -2.14
N MET A 172 -0.73 -21.48 -1.13
CA MET A 172 -1.46 -22.29 -0.14
C MET A 172 -2.65 -23.03 -0.76
N ALA A 173 -3.35 -22.43 -1.72
CA ALA A 173 -4.50 -23.01 -2.41
C ALA A 173 -4.11 -24.05 -3.49
N LEU A 174 -2.87 -24.01 -3.99
CA LEU A 174 -2.40 -24.81 -5.12
C LEU A 174 -2.58 -26.33 -4.95
N PRO A 175 -2.31 -26.94 -3.77
CA PRO A 175 -2.56 -28.37 -3.56
C PRO A 175 -4.03 -28.76 -3.65
N ALA A 176 -4.94 -27.93 -3.14
CA ALA A 176 -6.37 -28.17 -3.20
C ALA A 176 -6.89 -28.09 -4.64
N ALA A 177 -6.43 -27.09 -5.41
CA ALA A 177 -6.74 -26.95 -6.82
C ALA A 177 -6.25 -28.15 -7.65
N ILE A 178 -5.04 -28.65 -7.39
CA ILE A 178 -4.51 -29.87 -8.02
C ILE A 178 -5.40 -31.08 -7.72
N ASN A 179 -5.85 -31.24 -6.46
CA ASN A 179 -6.72 -32.35 -6.08
C ASN A 179 -8.08 -32.27 -6.78
N ALA A 180 -8.70 -31.09 -6.83
CA ALA A 180 -9.98 -30.89 -7.50
C ALA A 180 -9.89 -31.23 -9.00
N ALA A 181 -8.83 -30.78 -9.67
CA ALA A 181 -8.57 -31.11 -11.08
C ALA A 181 -8.35 -32.62 -11.30
N GLN A 182 -7.75 -33.34 -10.33
CA GLN A 182 -7.63 -34.79 -10.40
C GLN A 182 -8.98 -35.50 -10.31
N PHE A 183 -9.82 -35.14 -9.33
CA PHE A 183 -11.15 -35.74 -9.20
C PHE A 183 -12.00 -35.56 -10.47
N ALA A 184 -11.95 -34.37 -11.08
CA ALA A 184 -12.64 -34.11 -12.34
C ALA A 184 -12.15 -35.01 -13.49
N ALA A 185 -10.83 -35.17 -13.63
CA ALA A 185 -10.23 -36.03 -14.66
C ALA A 185 -10.56 -37.52 -14.44
N THR A 186 -10.47 -38.01 -13.20
CA THR A 186 -10.80 -39.41 -12.86
C THR A 186 -12.27 -39.71 -13.11
N ASN A 187 -13.18 -38.80 -12.74
CA ASN A 187 -14.61 -38.97 -12.99
C ASN A 187 -14.92 -38.99 -14.50
N SER A 188 -14.26 -38.16 -15.29
CA SER A 188 -14.39 -38.16 -16.75
C SER A 188 -13.94 -39.50 -17.36
N PHE A 189 -12.81 -40.04 -16.91
CA PHE A 189 -12.33 -41.35 -17.34
C PHE A 189 -13.30 -42.48 -16.96
N ILE A 190 -13.78 -42.52 -15.72
CA ILE A 190 -14.75 -43.52 -15.26
C ILE A 190 -16.01 -43.47 -16.15
N LYS A 191 -16.48 -42.28 -16.50
CA LYS A 191 -17.61 -42.09 -17.40
C LYS A 191 -17.33 -42.66 -18.79
N GLN A 192 -16.20 -42.29 -19.41
CA GLN A 192 -15.80 -42.78 -20.72
C GLN A 192 -15.63 -44.32 -20.74
N ALA A 193 -14.98 -44.90 -19.73
CA ALA A 193 -14.82 -46.34 -19.60
C ALA A 193 -16.17 -47.06 -19.44
N ARG A 194 -17.11 -46.46 -18.69
CA ARG A 194 -18.47 -46.99 -18.55
C ARG A 194 -19.26 -46.92 -19.86
N ASP A 195 -19.14 -45.83 -20.61
CA ASP A 195 -19.81 -45.66 -21.91
C ASP A 195 -19.24 -46.63 -22.94
N LEU A 196 -17.91 -46.85 -22.94
CA LEU A 196 -17.26 -47.88 -23.75
C LEU A 196 -17.78 -49.29 -23.41
N ARG A 197 -17.89 -49.62 -22.12
CA ARG A 197 -18.44 -50.92 -21.67
C ARG A 197 -19.89 -51.11 -22.13
N LYS A 198 -20.72 -50.06 -22.06
CA LYS A 198 -22.10 -50.11 -22.59
C LYS A 198 -22.13 -50.35 -24.09
N ALA A 199 -21.25 -49.67 -24.85
CA ALA A 199 -21.15 -49.88 -26.30
C ALA A 199 -20.73 -51.32 -26.65
N ILE A 200 -19.79 -51.89 -25.89
CA ILE A 200 -19.35 -53.29 -26.04
C ILE A 200 -20.50 -54.26 -25.76
N LEU A 201 -21.25 -54.06 -24.68
CA LEU A 201 -22.40 -54.92 -24.35
C LEU A 201 -23.46 -54.88 -25.47
N LYS A 202 -23.78 -53.68 -25.99
CA LYS A 202 -24.68 -53.55 -27.14
C LYS A 202 -24.18 -54.28 -28.39
N LEU A 203 -22.88 -54.23 -28.67
CA LEU A 203 -22.27 -54.96 -29.79
C LEU A 203 -22.27 -56.49 -29.59
N GLN A 204 -22.28 -56.96 -28.34
CA GLN A 204 -22.41 -58.38 -28.00
C GLN A 204 -23.85 -58.87 -28.06
N GLU A 205 -24.82 -58.05 -27.67
CA GLU A 205 -26.26 -58.35 -27.76
C GLU A 205 -26.79 -58.28 -29.20
N ALA A 206 -26.13 -57.53 -30.08
CA ALA A 206 -26.46 -57.44 -31.50
C ALA A 206 -25.88 -58.57 -32.37
N LYS A 207 -25.27 -59.59 -31.75
CA LYS A 207 -24.80 -60.83 -32.39
C LYS A 207 -25.72 -61.98 -32.02
#